data_AF-A0A3M8VFU8-F1
#
_entry.id   AF-A0A3M8VFU8-F1
#
_cell.length_a   1.000
_cell.length_b   1.000
_cell.length_c   1.000
_cell.angle_alpha   90.00
_cell.angle_beta   90.00
_cell.angle_gamma   90.00
#
_symmetry.space_group_name_H-M   'P 1'
#
loop_
_entity.id
_entity.type
_entity.pdbx_description
1 polymer ?
#
loop_
_entity_poly.entity_id
_entity_poly.type
_entity_poly.pdbx_seq_one_letter_code
_entity_poly.pdbx_strand_id
1 'polypeptide(L)'
;AVAGSDAVLLTSRLSVRSHPWLADHVVAGSVLVPGTVFVELAVQAGDRVGCDRVEELTLQAPLVLPEDGAVQVQLSVDAPEPGEERRALRVYARPEGASADRPWTLHATGSVTAEPVVADWDLSVWPPAGAEPVALEGLYERLAGAGLVYGSAFRGLRDVWVSGGEVFVEAALPEEVAAEASAYGVHPALLDTVLHALGLQTPEVEGAMLPFLWSGVSLSAVGVSAVRVRLSPRGSGEYRLRVADAAGQPVADIDSLVL
;
A
#
# COMPACT_ATOMS: atom_id res chain seq x y z
N ALA A 1 -19.34 7.07 -14.00
CA ALA A 1 -18.90 7.91 -15.13
C ALA A 1 -19.35 9.34 -14.89
N VAL A 2 -18.51 10.31 -15.23
CA VAL A 2 -18.89 11.72 -15.25
C VAL A 2 -19.78 11.96 -16.47
N ALA A 3 -20.88 12.68 -16.30
CA ALA A 3 -21.84 12.87 -17.38
C ALA A 3 -21.17 13.56 -18.60
N GLY A 4 -21.26 12.91 -19.76
CA GLY A 4 -20.69 13.43 -21.01
C GLY A 4 -19.20 13.15 -21.23
N SER A 5 -18.56 12.31 -20.42
CA SER A 5 -17.18 11.86 -20.65
C SER A 5 -16.95 10.40 -20.25
N ASP A 6 -15.83 9.84 -20.73
CA ASP A 6 -15.33 8.53 -20.33
C ASP A 6 -14.48 8.58 -19.04
N ALA A 7 -14.52 9.71 -18.34
CA ALA A 7 -13.89 9.85 -17.04
C ALA A 7 -14.74 9.17 -15.95
N VAL A 8 -14.06 8.59 -14.97
CA VAL A 8 -14.69 7.97 -13.80
C VAL A 8 -14.39 8.80 -12.56
N LEU A 9 -15.42 9.04 -11.75
CA LEU A 9 -15.30 9.61 -10.43
C LEU A 9 -15.82 8.58 -9.42
N LEU A 10 -14.95 8.14 -8.52
CA LEU A 10 -15.24 7.27 -7.40
C LEU A 10 -15.25 8.11 -6.13
N THR A 11 -16.20 7.85 -5.24
CA THR A 11 -16.32 8.56 -3.97
C THR A 11 -16.28 7.57 -2.82
N SER A 12 -15.52 7.88 -1.79
CA SER A 12 -15.43 7.09 -0.57
C SER A 12 -15.50 8.00 0.66
N ARG A 13 -15.68 7.37 1.83
CA ARG A 13 -15.67 8.01 3.14
C ARG A 13 -14.79 7.19 4.07
N LEU A 14 -13.74 7.80 4.61
CA LEU A 14 -12.81 7.15 5.53
C LEU A 14 -13.00 7.70 6.94
N SER A 15 -13.11 6.81 7.91
CA SER A 15 -13.15 7.12 9.33
C SER A 15 -12.66 5.92 10.14
N VAL A 16 -12.06 6.18 11.30
CA VAL A 16 -11.71 5.11 12.26
C VAL A 16 -12.95 4.35 12.75
N ARG A 17 -14.15 4.95 12.67
CA ARG A 17 -15.40 4.25 13.04
C ARG A 17 -15.84 3.22 12.01
N SER A 18 -15.56 3.46 10.73
CA SER A 18 -15.96 2.57 9.63
C SER A 18 -14.85 1.59 9.24
N HIS A 19 -13.60 1.97 9.48
CA HIS A 19 -12.42 1.14 9.25
C HIS A 19 -11.51 1.23 10.51
N PRO A 20 -11.84 0.47 11.57
CA PRO A 20 -11.15 0.58 12.87
C PRO A 20 -9.65 0.38 12.80
N TRP A 21 -9.19 -0.48 11.90
CA TRP A 21 -7.77 -0.75 11.67
C TRP A 21 -6.98 0.52 11.29
N LEU A 22 -7.61 1.55 10.69
CA LEU A 22 -6.91 2.79 10.36
C LEU A 22 -6.39 3.52 11.61
N ALA A 23 -6.99 3.33 12.78
CA ALA A 23 -6.52 3.92 14.03
C ALA A 23 -5.13 3.41 14.46
N ASP A 24 -4.73 2.25 13.94
CA ASP A 24 -3.48 1.58 14.29
C ASP A 24 -2.30 2.00 13.41
N HIS A 25 -2.47 2.98 12.52
CA HIS A 25 -1.37 3.56 11.74
C HIS A 25 -1.13 5.01 12.15
N VAL A 26 -0.22 5.20 13.09
CA VAL A 26 0.07 6.52 13.69
C VAL A 26 1.48 6.97 13.30
N VAL A 27 1.56 8.18 12.72
CA VAL A 27 2.82 8.82 12.35
C VAL A 27 2.95 10.14 13.08
N ALA A 28 4.04 10.33 13.82
CA ALA A 28 4.30 11.53 14.62
C ALA A 28 3.10 11.96 15.49
N GLY A 29 2.38 10.99 16.06
CA GLY A 29 1.22 11.20 16.93
C GLY A 29 -0.12 11.45 16.24
N SER A 30 -0.18 11.40 14.91
CA SER A 30 -1.44 11.54 14.15
C SER A 30 -1.85 10.24 13.46
N VAL A 31 -3.14 9.93 13.46
CA VAL A 31 -3.70 8.81 12.68
C VAL A 31 -3.58 9.16 11.19
N LEU A 32 -2.71 8.46 10.49
CA LEU A 32 -2.37 8.74 9.10
C LEU A 32 -2.87 7.59 8.22
N VAL A 33 -3.57 7.90 7.14
CA VAL A 33 -3.93 6.87 6.14
C VAL A 33 -2.64 6.36 5.49
N PRO A 34 -2.34 5.05 5.55
CA PRO A 34 -1.09 4.51 5.02
C PRO A 34 -1.03 4.65 3.50
N GLY A 35 0.18 4.74 2.94
CA GLY A 35 0.40 4.85 1.50
C GLY A 35 -0.26 3.72 0.70
N THR A 36 -0.30 2.52 1.28
CA THR A 36 -0.90 1.32 0.70
C THR A 36 -2.42 1.42 0.49
N VAL A 37 -3.13 2.32 1.20
CA VAL A 37 -4.55 2.61 0.90
C VAL A 37 -4.68 3.29 -0.45
N PHE A 38 -3.77 4.21 -0.81
CA PHE A 38 -3.83 4.86 -2.11
C PHE A 38 -3.52 3.90 -3.25
N VAL A 39 -2.63 2.91 -3.02
CA VAL A 39 -2.36 1.83 -3.96
C VAL A 39 -3.62 1.00 -4.21
N GLU A 40 -4.28 0.53 -3.15
CA GLU A 40 -5.53 -0.21 -3.26
C GLU A 40 -6.61 0.60 -3.99
N LEU A 41 -6.78 1.88 -3.64
CA LEU A 41 -7.74 2.76 -4.33
C LEU A 41 -7.41 2.92 -5.82
N ALA A 42 -6.13 3.05 -6.18
CA ALA A 42 -5.69 3.19 -7.56
C ALA A 42 -5.94 1.91 -8.37
N VAL A 43 -5.63 0.73 -7.80
CA VAL A 43 -5.92 -0.57 -8.43
C VAL A 43 -7.42 -0.74 -8.65
N GLN A 44 -8.23 -0.53 -7.61
CA GLN A 44 -9.69 -0.61 -7.72
C GLN A 44 -10.26 0.38 -8.75
N ALA A 45 -9.65 1.55 -8.90
CA ALA A 45 -10.05 2.52 -9.90
C ALA A 45 -9.66 2.10 -11.33
N GLY A 46 -8.46 1.53 -11.49
CA GLY A 46 -8.00 0.92 -12.73
C GLY A 46 -8.95 -0.16 -13.22
N ASP A 47 -9.34 -1.09 -12.35
CA ASP A 47 -10.27 -2.18 -12.67
C ASP A 47 -11.60 -1.66 -13.24
N ARG A 48 -12.08 -0.51 -12.75
CA ARG A 48 -13.33 0.12 -13.22
C ARG A 48 -13.25 0.70 -14.63
N VAL A 49 -12.05 0.95 -15.12
CA VAL A 49 -11.79 1.47 -16.48
C VAL A 49 -11.07 0.45 -17.37
N GLY A 50 -10.90 -0.79 -16.91
CA GLY A 50 -10.23 -1.85 -17.66
C GLY A 50 -8.71 -1.70 -17.74
N CYS A 51 -8.11 -1.01 -16.77
CA CYS A 51 -6.66 -0.89 -16.62
C CYS A 51 -6.21 -1.75 -15.43
N ASP A 52 -5.37 -2.76 -15.68
CA ASP A 52 -4.93 -3.77 -14.72
C ASP A 52 -3.56 -3.46 -14.10
N ARG A 53 -2.95 -2.34 -14.48
CA ARG A 53 -1.67 -1.89 -13.94
C ARG A 53 -1.75 -0.43 -13.49
N VAL A 54 -1.30 -0.16 -12.27
CA VAL A 54 -0.91 1.19 -11.83
C VAL A 54 0.51 1.41 -12.31
N GLU A 55 0.66 2.22 -13.35
CA GLU A 55 1.95 2.53 -13.94
C GLU A 55 2.80 3.35 -12.96
N GLU A 56 2.19 4.37 -12.36
CA GLU A 56 2.82 5.23 -11.36
C GLU A 56 1.79 5.76 -10.36
N LEU A 57 2.19 5.91 -9.10
CA LEU A 57 1.42 6.60 -8.06
C LEU A 57 2.36 7.33 -7.10
N THR A 58 2.34 8.66 -7.14
CA THR A 58 3.09 9.54 -6.23
C THR A 58 2.19 10.07 -5.12
N LEU A 59 2.61 9.91 -3.86
CA LEU A 59 1.94 10.54 -2.73
C LEU A 59 2.36 12.01 -2.61
N GLN A 60 1.38 12.90 -2.56
CA GLN A 60 1.56 14.35 -2.62
C GLN A 60 1.46 15.00 -1.24
N ALA A 61 0.55 14.52 -0.41
CA ALA A 61 0.33 15.04 0.93
C ALA A 61 -0.23 13.94 1.86
N PRO A 62 0.17 13.92 3.14
CA PRO A 62 -0.39 12.98 4.10
C PRO A 62 -1.90 13.22 4.30
N LEU A 63 -2.67 12.14 4.39
CA LEU A 63 -4.09 12.20 4.75
C LEU A 63 -4.24 11.81 6.22
N VAL A 64 -4.44 12.82 7.08
CA VAL A 64 -4.70 12.62 8.50
C VAL A 64 -6.19 12.38 8.72
N LEU A 65 -6.52 11.33 9.47
CA LEU A 65 -7.89 11.10 9.92
C LEU A 65 -8.14 11.83 11.24
N PRO A 66 -9.27 12.53 11.38
CA PRO A 66 -9.65 13.10 12.66
C PRO A 66 -10.01 11.98 13.64
N GLU A 67 -9.75 12.19 14.94
CA GLU A 67 -10.17 11.28 16.01
C GLU A 67 -11.69 11.04 15.96
N ASP A 68 -12.43 12.13 15.77
CA ASP A 68 -13.88 12.14 15.58
C ASP A 68 -14.26 12.64 14.19
N GLY A 69 -15.10 11.88 13.49
CA GLY A 69 -15.65 12.23 12.18
C GLY A 69 -15.05 11.40 11.06
N ALA A 70 -15.02 11.98 9.86
CA ALA A 70 -14.56 11.30 8.66
C ALA A 70 -13.94 12.28 7.67
N VAL A 71 -13.30 11.72 6.65
CA VAL A 71 -12.89 12.44 5.45
C VAL A 71 -13.68 11.88 4.26
N GLN A 72 -14.14 12.78 3.40
CA GLN A 72 -14.64 12.46 2.08
C GLN A 72 -13.43 12.27 1.17
N VAL A 73 -13.44 11.24 0.34
CA VAL A 73 -12.40 10.93 -0.65
C VAL A 73 -13.03 10.93 -2.03
N GLN A 74 -12.38 11.56 -2.98
CA GLN A 74 -12.70 11.51 -4.41
C GLN A 74 -11.50 11.00 -5.18
N LEU A 75 -11.71 9.98 -6.00
CA LEU A 75 -10.73 9.49 -6.94
C LEU A 75 -11.27 9.71 -8.35
N SER A 76 -10.56 10.49 -9.15
CA SER A 76 -10.86 10.70 -10.57
C SER A 76 -9.89 9.90 -11.42
N VAL A 77 -10.41 9.22 -12.45
CA VAL A 77 -9.63 8.66 -13.56
C VAL A 77 -10.09 9.33 -14.83
N ASP A 78 -9.15 9.92 -15.56
CA ASP A 78 -9.44 10.66 -16.78
C ASP A 78 -9.85 9.71 -17.93
N ALA A 79 -10.50 10.28 -18.95
CA ALA A 79 -10.64 9.60 -20.23
C ALA A 79 -9.24 9.35 -20.83
N PRO A 80 -9.05 8.31 -21.66
CA PRO A 80 -7.75 8.09 -22.28
C PRO A 80 -7.50 9.20 -23.30
N GLU A 81 -6.25 9.64 -23.45
CA GLU A 81 -5.90 10.54 -24.53
C GLU A 81 -5.98 9.79 -25.89
N PRO A 82 -6.30 10.47 -27.01
CA PRO A 82 -6.39 9.81 -28.31
C PRO A 82 -5.08 9.10 -28.69
N GLY A 83 -5.12 7.76 -28.74
CA GLY A 83 -3.95 6.94 -29.07
C GLY A 83 -3.12 6.49 -27.86
N GLU A 84 -3.51 6.85 -26.63
CA GLU A 84 -2.91 6.34 -25.39
C GLU A 84 -3.84 5.36 -24.68
N GLU A 85 -3.29 4.28 -24.13
CA GLU A 85 -4.01 3.37 -23.22
C GLU A 85 -3.92 3.83 -21.75
N ARG A 86 -2.99 4.75 -21.49
CA ARG A 86 -2.73 5.34 -20.19
C ARG A 86 -3.82 6.36 -19.82
N ARG A 87 -4.24 6.32 -18.56
CA ARG A 87 -5.21 7.26 -17.97
C ARG A 87 -4.64 7.86 -16.70
N ALA A 88 -4.65 9.18 -16.62
CA ALA A 88 -4.24 9.87 -15.40
C ALA A 88 -5.27 9.65 -14.28
N LEU A 89 -4.78 9.51 -13.05
CA LEU A 89 -5.61 9.39 -11.86
C LEU A 89 -5.20 10.40 -10.79
N ARG A 90 -6.16 10.85 -9.99
CA ARG A 90 -5.92 11.77 -8.86
C ARG A 90 -6.81 11.41 -7.68
N VAL A 91 -6.25 11.46 -6.48
CA VAL A 91 -6.96 11.21 -5.21
C VAL A 91 -6.99 12.49 -4.40
N TYR A 92 -8.20 12.95 -4.12
CA TYR A 92 -8.49 14.13 -3.32
C TYR A 92 -9.22 13.74 -2.05
N ALA A 93 -8.98 14.48 -0.97
CA ALA A 93 -9.77 14.32 0.25
C ALA A 93 -10.13 15.67 0.87
N ARG A 94 -11.19 15.65 1.68
CA ARG A 94 -11.66 16.80 2.44
C ARG A 94 -12.36 16.32 3.71
N PRO A 95 -12.15 16.97 4.87
CA PRO A 95 -12.89 16.63 6.09
C PRO A 95 -14.41 16.70 5.87
N GLU A 96 -15.12 15.70 6.39
CA GLU A 96 -16.58 15.68 6.41
C GLU A 96 -17.09 16.81 7.31
N GLY A 97 -18.13 17.53 6.84
CA GLY A 97 -18.66 18.70 7.56
C GLY A 97 -17.86 20.00 7.40
N ALA A 98 -16.75 19.99 6.65
CA ALA A 98 -16.12 21.22 6.23
C ALA A 98 -17.06 22.09 5.37
N SER A 99 -16.88 23.41 5.41
CA SER A 99 -17.62 24.32 4.53
C SER A 99 -17.42 23.93 3.07
N ALA A 100 -18.44 24.18 2.23
CA ALA A 100 -18.36 23.88 0.80
C ALA A 100 -17.18 24.59 0.11
N ASP A 101 -16.81 25.78 0.63
CA ASP A 101 -15.71 26.61 0.15
C ASP A 101 -14.32 26.07 0.55
N ARG A 102 -14.24 25.11 1.49
CA ARG A 102 -12.95 24.48 1.81
C ARG A 102 -12.47 23.69 0.59
N PRO A 103 -11.28 24.00 0.05
CA PRO A 103 -10.76 23.28 -1.10
C PRO A 103 -10.46 21.83 -0.75
N TRP A 104 -10.54 20.96 -1.77
CA TRP A 104 -10.05 19.60 -1.68
C TRP A 104 -8.52 19.60 -1.68
N THR A 105 -7.92 18.71 -0.87
CA THR A 105 -6.47 18.50 -0.85
C THR A 105 -6.12 17.33 -1.77
N LEU A 106 -5.13 17.50 -2.65
CA LEU A 106 -4.58 16.43 -3.48
C LEU A 106 -3.63 15.59 -2.62
N HIS A 107 -3.91 14.28 -2.51
CA HIS A 107 -3.11 13.35 -1.70
C HIS A 107 -2.29 12.38 -2.54
N ALA A 108 -2.75 12.02 -3.74
CA ALA A 108 -2.00 11.19 -4.65
C ALA A 108 -2.32 11.53 -6.11
N THR A 109 -1.34 11.36 -6.98
CA THR A 109 -1.47 11.50 -8.44
C THR A 109 -0.75 10.34 -9.12
N GLY A 110 -1.19 9.94 -10.30
CA GLY A 110 -0.58 8.81 -10.98
C GLY A 110 -1.20 8.51 -12.33
N SER A 111 -0.94 7.30 -12.83
CA SER A 111 -1.58 6.76 -14.03
C SER A 111 -1.84 5.26 -13.89
N VAL A 112 -2.90 4.82 -14.59
CA VAL A 112 -3.21 3.41 -14.82
C VAL A 112 -3.16 3.13 -16.32
N THR A 113 -2.81 1.90 -16.69
CA THR A 113 -2.75 1.44 -18.07
C THR A 113 -3.27 0.02 -18.19
N ALA A 114 -3.70 -0.36 -19.40
CA ALA A 114 -4.06 -1.74 -19.73
C ALA A 114 -2.81 -2.48 -20.21
N GLU A 115 -2.08 -3.08 -19.27
CA GLU A 115 -0.86 -3.83 -19.58
C GLU A 115 -0.81 -5.08 -18.70
N PRO A 116 -1.47 -6.17 -19.14
CA PRO A 116 -1.53 -7.40 -18.37
C PRO A 116 -0.12 -7.98 -18.17
N VAL A 117 0.27 -8.12 -16.91
CA VAL A 117 1.53 -8.76 -16.54
C VAL A 117 1.24 -10.20 -16.10
N VAL A 118 1.85 -11.16 -16.79
CA VAL A 118 1.84 -12.56 -16.36
C VAL A 118 3.07 -12.81 -15.50
N ALA A 119 2.86 -13.18 -14.24
CA ALA A 119 3.95 -13.52 -13.33
C ALA A 119 4.68 -14.79 -13.80
N ASP A 120 6.00 -14.71 -13.89
CA ASP A 120 6.91 -15.81 -14.29
C ASP A 120 7.78 -16.30 -13.11
N TRP A 121 7.32 -16.06 -11.89
CA TRP A 121 8.04 -16.31 -10.64
C TRP A 121 7.11 -16.93 -9.58
N ASP A 122 7.70 -17.54 -8.55
CA ASP A 122 6.99 -18.02 -7.36
C ASP A 122 7.87 -17.88 -6.11
N LEU A 123 7.26 -18.04 -4.94
CA LEU A 123 7.94 -18.12 -3.63
C LEU A 123 7.57 -19.43 -2.91
N SER A 124 7.51 -20.53 -3.66
CA SER A 124 7.09 -21.85 -3.15
C SER A 124 8.14 -22.49 -2.24
N VAL A 125 9.43 -22.29 -2.54
CA VAL A 125 10.56 -22.67 -1.66
C VAL A 125 10.70 -21.62 -0.56
N TRP A 126 10.36 -21.99 0.67
CA TRP A 126 10.31 -21.05 1.79
C TRP A 126 10.75 -21.67 3.13
N PRO A 127 11.59 -20.97 3.93
CA PRO A 127 12.33 -19.78 3.53
C PRO A 127 13.30 -20.12 2.37
N PRO A 128 13.76 -19.12 1.59
CA PRO A 128 14.70 -19.37 0.51
C PRO A 128 15.97 -20.09 1.02
N ALA A 129 16.51 -20.99 0.22
CA ALA A 129 17.70 -21.75 0.58
C ALA A 129 18.89 -20.81 0.84
N GLY A 130 19.52 -20.94 2.02
CA GLY A 130 20.63 -20.08 2.43
C GLY A 130 20.23 -18.67 2.85
N ALA A 131 18.96 -18.42 3.14
CA ALA A 131 18.51 -17.20 3.80
C ALA A 131 18.67 -17.33 5.32
N GLU A 132 19.26 -16.30 5.93
CA GLU A 132 19.51 -16.26 7.38
C GLU A 132 18.36 -15.55 8.09
N PRO A 133 17.82 -16.09 9.19
CA PRO A 133 16.73 -15.47 9.92
C PRO A 133 17.17 -14.17 10.61
N VAL A 134 16.26 -13.20 10.68
CA VAL A 134 16.46 -11.91 11.35
C VAL A 134 15.56 -11.80 12.56
N ALA A 135 16.17 -11.49 13.71
CA ALA A 135 15.50 -11.19 14.97
C ALA A 135 14.56 -9.99 14.84
N LEU A 136 13.29 -10.15 15.24
CA LEU A 136 12.28 -9.08 15.22
C LEU A 136 12.24 -8.27 16.52
N GLU A 137 13.01 -8.69 17.53
CA GLU A 137 13.05 -8.07 18.84
C GLU A 137 13.42 -6.59 18.76
N GLY A 138 12.64 -5.76 19.46
CA GLY A 138 12.84 -4.31 19.48
C GLY A 138 12.39 -3.58 18.20
N LEU A 139 11.86 -4.27 17.18
CA LEU A 139 11.49 -3.64 15.90
C LEU A 139 10.45 -2.54 16.11
N TYR A 140 9.35 -2.84 16.78
CA TYR A 140 8.26 -1.89 16.97
C TYR A 140 8.65 -0.75 17.92
N GLU A 141 9.54 -1.00 18.89
CA GLU A 141 10.13 0.03 19.73
C GLU A 141 11.02 0.99 18.91
N ARG A 142 11.84 0.47 18.00
CA ARG A 142 12.67 1.29 17.09
C ARG A 142 11.81 2.12 16.15
N LEU A 143 10.79 1.51 15.52
CA LEU A 143 9.84 2.20 14.64
C LEU A 143 9.11 3.32 15.42
N ALA A 144 8.64 3.03 16.64
CA ALA A 144 8.02 4.03 17.50
C ALA A 144 8.98 5.17 17.85
N GLY A 145 10.26 4.88 18.10
CA GLY A 145 11.31 5.88 18.31
C GLY A 145 11.54 6.80 17.11
N ALA A 146 11.30 6.30 15.90
CA ALA A 146 11.32 7.09 14.66
C ALA A 146 10.00 7.82 14.36
N GLY A 147 8.99 7.68 15.23
CA GLY A 147 7.67 8.30 15.08
C GLY A 147 6.64 7.44 14.33
N LEU A 148 6.96 6.18 14.01
CA LEU A 148 6.06 5.20 13.39
C LEU A 148 5.47 4.28 14.47
N VAL A 149 4.25 4.57 14.90
CA VAL A 149 3.55 3.79 15.92
C VAL A 149 2.47 2.95 15.25
N TYR A 150 2.74 1.65 15.18
CA TYR A 150 1.79 0.66 14.67
C TYR A 150 1.00 0.03 15.82
N GLY A 151 -0.33 -0.04 15.71
CA GLY A 151 -1.23 -0.79 16.58
C GLY A 151 -1.41 -2.25 16.12
N SER A 152 -2.34 -2.99 16.73
CA SER A 152 -2.44 -4.43 16.53
C SER A 152 -2.70 -4.82 15.08
N ALA A 153 -3.54 -4.07 14.35
CA ALA A 153 -3.88 -4.37 12.96
C ALA A 153 -2.69 -4.32 11.98
N PHE A 154 -1.64 -3.58 12.32
CA PHE A 154 -0.40 -3.45 11.53
C PHE A 154 0.77 -4.28 12.08
N ARG A 155 0.56 -5.06 13.14
CA ARG A 155 1.60 -5.90 13.75
C ARG A 155 1.49 -7.36 13.30
N GLY A 156 1.33 -7.56 12.00
CA GLY A 156 1.17 -8.87 11.36
C GLY A 156 2.47 -9.57 10.94
N LEU A 157 3.63 -8.95 11.17
CA LEU A 157 4.93 -9.48 10.75
C LEU A 157 5.27 -10.75 11.53
N ARG A 158 5.57 -11.85 10.84
CA ARG A 158 5.83 -13.17 11.46
C ARG A 158 7.30 -13.48 11.51
N ASP A 159 7.92 -13.51 10.34
CA ASP A 159 9.30 -13.94 10.19
C ASP A 159 9.97 -13.14 9.08
N VAL A 160 11.27 -12.88 9.24
CA VAL A 160 12.08 -12.17 8.26
C VAL A 160 13.39 -12.92 8.06
N TRP A 161 13.81 -13.05 6.81
CA TRP A 161 15.11 -13.61 6.44
C TRP A 161 15.85 -12.69 5.49
N VAL A 162 17.17 -12.82 5.44
CA VAL A 162 18.04 -12.08 4.51
C VAL A 162 18.91 -13.04 3.71
N SER A 163 19.04 -12.77 2.41
CA SER A 163 19.99 -13.48 1.55
C SER A 163 20.44 -12.57 0.41
N GLY A 164 21.75 -12.44 0.19
CA GLY A 164 22.28 -11.67 -0.94
C GLY A 164 21.85 -10.20 -0.99
N GLY A 165 21.50 -9.58 0.15
CA GLY A 165 20.99 -8.21 0.22
C GLY A 165 19.48 -8.08 0.02
N GLU A 166 18.78 -9.19 -0.24
CA GLU A 166 17.33 -9.24 -0.34
C GLU A 166 16.70 -9.58 1.01
N VAL A 167 15.51 -9.06 1.26
CA VAL A 167 14.73 -9.33 2.47
C VAL A 167 13.52 -10.17 2.09
N PHE A 168 13.30 -11.25 2.82
CA PHE A 168 12.18 -12.16 2.65
C PHE A 168 11.30 -12.05 3.89
N VAL A 169 10.01 -11.84 3.69
CA VAL A 169 9.07 -11.53 4.76
C VAL A 169 7.89 -12.49 4.72
N GLU A 170 7.55 -13.04 5.86
CA GLU A 170 6.26 -13.68 6.09
C GLU A 170 5.41 -12.77 6.98
N ALA A 171 4.20 -12.46 6.52
CA ALA A 171 3.26 -11.61 7.24
C ALA A 171 1.83 -12.17 7.12
N ALA A 172 1.04 -11.98 8.16
CA ALA A 172 -0.37 -12.34 8.17
C ALA A 172 -1.19 -11.28 8.86
N LEU A 173 -2.38 -11.00 8.33
CA LEU A 173 -3.36 -10.15 8.98
C LEU A 173 -3.67 -10.71 10.38
N PRO A 174 -3.63 -9.87 11.42
CA PRO A 174 -4.18 -10.21 12.72
C PRO A 174 -5.64 -10.66 12.62
N GLU A 175 -6.08 -11.55 13.53
CA GLU A 175 -7.41 -12.19 13.47
C GLU A 175 -8.56 -11.16 13.41
N GLU A 176 -8.41 -10.05 14.12
CA GLU A 176 -9.36 -8.93 14.16
C GLU A 176 -9.65 -8.28 12.81
N VAL A 177 -8.70 -8.32 11.86
CA VAL A 177 -8.83 -7.73 10.52
C VAL A 177 -8.84 -8.77 9.41
N ALA A 178 -8.45 -10.02 9.69
CA ALA A 178 -8.34 -11.08 8.69
C ALA A 178 -9.68 -11.37 7.98
N ALA A 179 -10.82 -11.18 8.64
CA ALA A 179 -12.14 -11.36 8.04
C ALA A 179 -12.43 -10.36 6.91
N GLU A 180 -11.80 -9.17 6.94
CA GLU A 180 -11.97 -8.13 5.91
C GLU A 180 -11.10 -8.37 4.67
N ALA A 181 -10.14 -9.31 4.72
CA ALA A 181 -9.15 -9.52 3.65
C ALA A 181 -9.80 -9.65 2.26
N SER A 182 -10.85 -10.46 2.15
CA SER A 182 -11.56 -10.73 0.89
C SER A 182 -12.23 -9.51 0.24
N ALA A 183 -12.36 -8.39 0.97
CA ALA A 183 -12.91 -7.14 0.43
C ALA A 183 -11.87 -6.29 -0.30
N TYR A 184 -10.60 -6.69 -0.28
CA TYR A 184 -9.47 -5.94 -0.85
C TYR A 184 -8.74 -6.75 -1.93
N GLY A 185 -8.05 -6.03 -2.82
CA GLY A 185 -7.03 -6.66 -3.66
C GLY A 185 -5.95 -7.29 -2.78
N VAL A 186 -5.19 -6.43 -2.08
CA VAL A 186 -4.38 -6.83 -0.93
C VAL A 186 -4.72 -5.88 0.21
N HIS A 187 -5.07 -6.41 1.39
CA HIS A 187 -5.46 -5.56 2.51
C HIS A 187 -4.35 -4.53 2.81
N PRO A 188 -4.63 -3.21 2.88
CA PRO A 188 -3.58 -2.19 3.00
C PRO A 188 -2.69 -2.37 4.23
N ALA A 189 -3.24 -2.79 5.37
CA ALA A 189 -2.45 -3.11 6.56
C ALA A 189 -1.49 -4.29 6.37
N LEU A 190 -1.86 -5.29 5.55
CA LEU A 190 -0.99 -6.43 5.24
C LEU A 190 0.18 -6.00 4.35
N LEU A 191 -0.12 -5.22 3.30
CA LEU A 191 0.92 -4.68 2.42
C LEU A 191 1.83 -3.68 3.14
N ASP A 192 1.33 -2.93 4.11
CA ASP A 192 2.14 -2.02 4.92
C ASP A 192 3.05 -2.80 5.88
N THR A 193 2.49 -3.82 6.55
CA THR A 193 3.22 -4.68 7.50
C THR A 193 4.51 -5.26 6.88
N VAL A 194 4.50 -5.62 5.60
CA VAL A 194 5.70 -6.20 4.97
C VAL A 194 6.84 -5.18 4.83
N LEU A 195 6.52 -3.89 4.77
CA LEU A 195 7.51 -2.81 4.72
C LEU A 195 8.21 -2.58 6.06
N HIS A 196 7.63 -3.06 7.17
CA HIS A 196 8.23 -2.91 8.50
C HIS A 196 9.57 -3.63 8.61
N ALA A 197 9.76 -4.69 7.82
CA ALA A 197 11.02 -5.42 7.73
C ALA A 197 12.19 -4.56 7.23
N LEU A 198 11.93 -3.47 6.49
CA LEU A 198 12.97 -2.55 6.04
C LEU A 198 13.59 -1.77 7.20
N GLY A 199 12.82 -1.53 8.28
CA GLY A 199 13.33 -0.96 9.53
C GLY A 199 14.31 -1.87 10.28
N LEU A 200 14.45 -3.14 9.90
CA LEU A 200 15.50 -4.03 10.41
C LEU A 200 16.86 -3.81 9.72
N GLN A 201 16.85 -3.23 8.51
CA GLN A 201 18.05 -3.07 7.68
C GLN A 201 18.70 -1.69 7.80
N THR A 202 18.03 -0.71 8.41
CA THR A 202 18.52 0.68 8.50
C THR A 202 18.77 1.09 9.95
N PRO A 203 20.00 0.97 10.47
CA PRO A 203 20.26 1.18 11.89
C PRO A 203 20.22 2.66 12.36
N GLU A 204 20.17 3.64 11.45
CA GLU A 204 20.56 5.03 11.78
C GLU A 204 19.78 6.14 11.01
N VAL A 205 18.60 5.87 10.43
CA VAL A 205 17.83 6.94 9.79
C VAL A 205 17.10 7.77 10.85
N GLU A 206 17.41 9.06 10.91
CA GLU A 206 16.64 10.02 11.71
C GLU A 206 15.26 10.25 11.05
N GLY A 207 14.21 9.69 11.66
CA GLY A 207 12.82 9.94 11.29
C GLY A 207 12.12 8.81 10.52
N ALA A 208 10.81 8.97 10.38
CA ALA A 208 9.94 8.02 9.70
C ALA A 208 10.19 8.01 8.18
N MET A 209 10.55 6.85 7.62
CA MET A 209 10.52 6.59 6.18
C MET A 209 9.12 6.14 5.78
N LEU A 210 8.53 6.76 4.77
CA LEU A 210 7.16 6.51 4.34
C LEU A 210 7.11 6.29 2.84
N PRO A 211 6.27 5.38 2.33
CA PRO A 211 6.06 5.23 0.89
C PRO A 211 5.82 6.58 0.20
N PHE A 212 6.58 6.87 -0.85
CA PHE A 212 6.48 8.11 -1.62
C PHE A 212 6.01 7.86 -3.05
N LEU A 213 6.65 6.92 -3.76
CA LEU A 213 6.39 6.63 -5.17
C LEU A 213 6.27 5.12 -5.38
N TRP A 214 5.17 4.72 -6.02
CA TRP A 214 4.93 3.34 -6.45
C TRP A 214 4.95 3.31 -7.97
N SER A 215 5.62 2.32 -8.56
CA SER A 215 5.63 2.12 -10.00
C SER A 215 5.38 0.66 -10.35
N GLY A 216 4.58 0.47 -11.39
CA GLY A 216 4.28 -0.85 -11.94
C GLY A 216 3.62 -1.80 -10.95
N VAL A 217 2.57 -1.35 -10.26
CA VAL A 217 1.79 -2.21 -9.37
C VAL A 217 0.78 -3.00 -10.18
N SER A 218 0.82 -4.33 -10.07
CA SER A 218 -0.17 -5.25 -10.66
C SER A 218 -0.60 -6.31 -9.66
N LEU A 219 -1.86 -6.74 -9.74
CA LEU A 219 -2.42 -7.83 -8.92
C LEU A 219 -2.77 -9.04 -9.80
N SER A 220 -2.39 -10.24 -9.35
CA SER A 220 -2.73 -11.53 -9.98
C SER A 220 -3.75 -12.33 -9.17
N ALA A 221 -3.86 -12.05 -7.88
CA ALA A 221 -4.85 -12.65 -6.98
C ALA A 221 -5.32 -11.60 -5.97
N VAL A 222 -6.49 -11.83 -5.37
CA VAL A 222 -7.11 -10.90 -4.42
C VAL A 222 -7.50 -11.59 -3.12
N GLY A 223 -7.67 -10.81 -2.06
CA GLY A 223 -8.30 -11.29 -0.84
C GLY A 223 -7.43 -12.14 0.08
N VAL A 224 -6.11 -12.09 -0.06
CA VAL A 224 -5.19 -12.87 0.77
C VAL A 224 -5.08 -12.30 2.19
N SER A 225 -5.04 -13.19 3.19
CA SER A 225 -4.86 -12.83 4.59
C SER A 225 -3.45 -13.10 5.11
N ALA A 226 -2.60 -13.77 4.33
CA ALA A 226 -1.21 -14.03 4.64
C ALA A 226 -0.39 -14.03 3.36
N VAL A 227 0.83 -13.51 3.45
CA VAL A 227 1.72 -13.33 2.30
C VAL A 227 3.16 -13.73 2.64
N ARG A 228 3.84 -14.19 1.61
CA ARG A 228 5.31 -14.26 1.51
C ARG A 228 5.75 -13.16 0.57
N VAL A 229 6.74 -12.36 0.96
CA VAL A 229 7.22 -11.23 0.16
C VAL A 229 8.72 -11.30 -0.02
N ARG A 230 9.19 -11.03 -1.23
CA ARG A 230 10.59 -10.73 -1.52
C ARG A 230 10.74 -9.24 -1.80
N LEU A 231 11.56 -8.58 -1.00
CA LEU A 231 11.98 -7.19 -1.14
C LEU A 231 13.40 -7.17 -1.72
N SER A 232 13.54 -6.70 -2.96
CA SER A 232 14.84 -6.61 -3.64
C SER A 232 15.24 -5.14 -3.76
N PRO A 233 16.36 -4.69 -3.16
CA PRO A 233 16.81 -3.31 -3.28
C PRO A 233 17.20 -2.98 -4.74
N ARG A 234 16.84 -1.78 -5.20
CA ARG A 234 17.17 -1.26 -6.54
C ARG A 234 18.06 -0.02 -6.53
N GLY A 235 18.27 0.57 -5.36
CA GLY A 235 19.03 1.81 -5.17
C GLY A 235 18.81 2.34 -3.76
N SER A 236 19.25 3.58 -3.51
CA SER A 236 19.07 4.21 -2.19
C SER A 236 17.59 4.47 -1.92
N GLY A 237 16.98 3.68 -1.03
CA GLY A 237 15.58 3.84 -0.61
C GLY A 237 14.55 3.28 -1.60
N GLU A 238 14.98 2.53 -2.62
CA GLU A 238 14.12 1.98 -3.67
C GLU A 238 14.11 0.44 -3.63
N TYR A 239 12.91 -0.16 -3.69
CA TYR A 239 12.72 -1.61 -3.59
C TYR A 239 11.74 -2.14 -4.64
N ARG A 240 12.04 -3.30 -5.23
CA ARG A 240 11.04 -4.13 -5.91
C ARG A 240 10.36 -5.03 -4.88
N LEU A 241 9.04 -5.22 -5.00
CA LEU A 241 8.29 -6.19 -4.20
C LEU A 241 7.68 -7.27 -5.09
N ARG A 242 7.89 -8.53 -4.70
CA ARG A 242 7.11 -9.67 -5.19
C ARG A 242 6.33 -10.26 -4.04
N VAL A 243 5.00 -10.19 -4.12
CA VAL A 243 4.08 -10.62 -3.07
C VAL A 243 3.40 -11.90 -3.52
N ALA A 244 3.57 -12.97 -2.75
CA ALA A 244 2.92 -14.25 -2.96
C ALA A 244 2.00 -14.60 -1.79
N ASP A 245 1.07 -15.52 -2.00
CA ASP A 245 0.28 -16.11 -0.93
C ASP A 245 1.11 -17.07 -0.05
N ALA A 246 0.47 -17.68 0.94
CA ALA A 246 1.12 -18.64 1.84
C ALA A 246 1.61 -19.93 1.14
N ALA A 247 1.11 -20.23 -0.07
CA ALA A 247 1.59 -21.34 -0.90
C ALA A 247 2.73 -20.92 -1.85
N GLY A 248 3.07 -19.64 -1.88
CA GLY A 248 4.09 -19.07 -2.77
C GLY A 248 3.59 -18.72 -4.16
N GLN A 249 2.27 -18.72 -4.40
CA GLN A 249 1.70 -18.31 -5.68
C GLN A 249 1.64 -16.77 -5.80
N PRO A 250 1.96 -16.18 -6.96
CA PRO A 250 1.94 -14.73 -7.14
C PRO A 250 0.60 -14.08 -6.81
N VAL A 251 0.65 -12.99 -6.05
CA VAL A 251 -0.48 -12.14 -5.67
C VAL A 251 -0.30 -10.74 -6.23
N ALA A 252 0.88 -10.14 -6.08
CA ALA A 252 1.19 -8.81 -6.61
C ALA A 252 2.66 -8.68 -7.03
N ASP A 253 2.92 -7.85 -8.06
CA ASP A 253 4.26 -7.35 -8.41
C ASP A 253 4.24 -5.82 -8.31
N ILE A 254 5.29 -5.27 -7.70
CA ILE A 254 5.56 -3.84 -7.65
C ILE A 254 7.00 -3.65 -8.14
N ASP A 255 7.15 -3.08 -9.33
CA ASP A 255 8.47 -2.90 -9.94
C ASP A 255 9.39 -2.01 -9.12
N SER A 256 8.82 -0.98 -8.50
CA SER A 256 9.53 -0.03 -7.67
C SER A 256 8.63 0.61 -6.61
N LEU A 257 9.15 0.68 -5.39
CA LEU A 257 8.67 1.49 -4.29
C LEU A 257 9.85 2.34 -3.79
N VAL A 258 9.69 3.66 -3.84
CA VAL A 258 10.58 4.64 -3.21
C VAL A 258 9.98 5.05 -1.86
N LEU A 259 10.80 4.99 -0.81
CA LEU A 259 10.49 5.43 0.56
C LEU A 259 10.99 6.85 0.87
#